data_AF-A0A5E6NTV5-F1
#
_entry.id   AF-A0A5E6NTV5-F1
#
_cell.length_a   1.000
_cell.length_b   1.000
_cell.length_c   1.000
_cell.angle_alpha   90.00
_cell.angle_beta   90.00
_cell.angle_gamma   90.00
#
_symmetry.space_group_name_H-M   'P 1'
#
loop_
_entity.id
_entity.type
_entity.pdbx_description
1 polymer ?
#
loop_
_entity_poly.entity_id
_entity_poly.type
_entity_poly.pdbx_seq_one_letter_code
_entity_poly.pdbx_strand_id
1 'polypeptide(L)'
;MLHLPDFTIPALFIAGVYFRKFWVVFTLILSSVAIDNYAIVHQGVSAHCITPAYSLLPLTYYGIFWISKAISTLVIDDNIVKNAFVIIIATCTQWFAATSSYYFFTTTYSQTGWRDFPAYVAKWSMIEIPTTLSWMAIIIITFTLVPRISPALKLQKVTNGYKDRMQRKKAHIDARIQEANIDKGIIVLLTGNGKGKSSSALGMVCRALGYGLQVVIVKFLKGTQATGEDAFLAKQENVRIISMNTGFTWDTQNQEFDKKMALETWQQAEQYLKDKAINLVVLDELTYMINYKYLDEQVILNTLNARPKNQHVVITGRAASEGLIKIADTVSKIADTKHAFRSNIRAQKGIDL
;
A
#
# COMPACT_ATOMS: atom_id res chain seq x y z
N MET A 1 -29.79 -50.30 9.11
CA MET A 1 -29.51 -48.86 8.99
C MET A 1 -28.18 -48.58 9.69
N LEU A 2 -27.26 -47.89 9.03
CA LEU A 2 -26.00 -47.46 9.66
C LEU A 2 -26.32 -46.30 10.61
N HIS A 3 -26.18 -46.48 11.93
CA HIS A 3 -26.29 -45.38 12.89
C HIS A 3 -24.91 -44.73 13.06
N LEU A 4 -24.67 -43.63 12.35
CA LEU A 4 -23.46 -42.83 12.52
C LEU A 4 -23.69 -41.77 13.63
N PRO A 5 -22.69 -41.53 14.49
CA PRO A 5 -22.76 -40.46 15.48
C PRO A 5 -22.69 -39.07 14.83
N ASP A 6 -23.20 -38.05 15.52
CA ASP A 6 -23.27 -36.67 15.03
C ASP A 6 -21.91 -36.15 14.52
N PHE A 7 -21.97 -35.42 13.40
CA PHE A 7 -20.82 -34.88 12.68
C PHE A 7 -20.77 -33.34 12.69
N THR A 8 -21.69 -32.67 13.38
CA THR A 8 -21.83 -31.21 13.37
C THR A 8 -20.57 -30.49 13.87
N ILE A 9 -20.04 -30.91 15.02
CA ILE A 9 -18.80 -30.35 15.61
C ILE A 9 -17.58 -30.58 14.69
N PRO A 10 -17.32 -31.81 14.21
CA PRO A 10 -16.33 -32.08 13.16
C PRO A 10 -16.45 -31.18 11.91
N ALA A 11 -17.66 -30.99 11.38
CA ALA A 11 -17.89 -30.17 10.19
C ALA A 11 -17.56 -28.69 10.43
N LEU A 12 -17.96 -28.13 11.57
CA LEU A 12 -17.63 -26.76 11.96
C LEU A 12 -16.12 -26.55 12.15
N PHE A 13 -15.43 -27.56 12.69
CA PHE A 13 -13.98 -27.54 12.84
C PHE A 13 -13.27 -27.48 11.47
N ILE A 14 -13.64 -28.38 10.54
CA ILE A 14 -13.13 -28.39 9.16
C ILE A 14 -13.40 -27.03 8.50
N ALA A 15 -14.61 -26.49 8.66
CA ALA A 15 -14.98 -25.24 8.03
C ALA A 15 -14.18 -24.04 8.56
N GLY A 16 -13.89 -24.01 9.86
CA GLY A 16 -13.07 -22.98 10.50
C GLY A 16 -11.62 -23.00 10.01
N VAL A 17 -11.05 -24.19 9.79
CA VAL A 17 -9.70 -24.35 9.25
C VAL A 17 -9.60 -23.88 7.80
N TYR A 18 -10.52 -24.31 6.92
CA TYR A 18 -10.37 -24.11 5.47
C TYR A 18 -11.05 -22.87 4.92
N PHE A 19 -12.31 -22.64 5.25
CA PHE A 19 -13.07 -21.57 4.62
C PHE A 19 -12.78 -20.22 5.26
N ARG A 20 -12.55 -20.18 6.59
CA ARG A 20 -12.13 -19.00 7.40
C ARG A 20 -13.01 -17.74 7.29
N LYS A 21 -14.03 -17.75 6.44
CA LYS A 21 -15.01 -16.70 6.20
C LYS A 21 -16.17 -16.86 7.19
N PHE A 22 -16.55 -15.76 7.84
CA PHE A 22 -17.57 -15.82 8.90
C PHE A 22 -18.93 -16.30 8.37
N TRP A 23 -19.28 -15.98 7.11
CA TRP A 23 -20.53 -16.39 6.47
C TRP A 23 -20.71 -17.91 6.39
N VAL A 24 -19.63 -18.69 6.35
CA VAL A 24 -19.71 -20.16 6.25
C VAL A 24 -20.27 -20.80 7.53
N VAL A 25 -20.01 -20.20 8.69
CA VAL A 25 -20.60 -20.66 9.95
C VAL A 25 -22.10 -20.49 9.93
N PHE A 26 -22.55 -19.34 9.48
CA PHE A 26 -23.97 -19.02 9.43
C PHE A 26 -24.73 -20.00 8.54
N THR A 27 -24.16 -20.36 7.37
CA THR A 27 -24.76 -21.36 6.50
C THR A 27 -24.82 -22.74 7.14
N LEU A 28 -23.79 -23.16 7.89
CA LEU A 28 -23.77 -24.47 8.55
C LEU A 28 -24.77 -24.53 9.71
N ILE A 29 -24.85 -23.48 10.52
CA ILE A 29 -25.82 -23.38 11.63
C ILE A 29 -27.25 -23.37 11.08
N LEU A 30 -27.54 -22.59 10.04
CA LEU A 30 -28.87 -22.61 9.43
C LEU A 30 -29.22 -23.99 8.85
N SER A 31 -28.22 -24.66 8.26
CA SER A 31 -28.41 -26.01 7.72
C SER A 31 -28.72 -27.03 8.82
N SER A 32 -28.03 -26.97 9.96
CA SER A 32 -28.31 -27.88 11.10
C SER A 32 -29.72 -27.66 11.64
N VAL A 33 -30.15 -26.40 11.80
CA VAL A 33 -31.52 -26.06 12.23
C VAL A 33 -32.57 -26.57 11.23
N ALA A 34 -32.30 -26.44 9.93
CA ALA A 34 -33.19 -26.95 8.89
C ALA A 34 -33.30 -28.48 8.91
N ILE A 35 -32.19 -29.19 9.14
CA ILE A 35 -32.16 -30.65 9.27
C ILE A 35 -32.97 -31.10 10.49
N ASP A 36 -32.78 -30.46 11.64
CA ASP A 36 -33.51 -30.77 12.87
C ASP A 36 -35.03 -30.61 12.68
N ASN A 37 -35.44 -29.47 12.08
CA ASN A 37 -36.85 -29.21 11.79
C ASN A 37 -37.44 -30.24 10.82
N TYR A 38 -36.69 -30.61 9.78
CA TYR A 38 -37.14 -31.63 8.83
C TYR A 38 -37.32 -33.00 9.48
N ALA A 39 -36.38 -33.41 10.34
CA ALA A 39 -36.46 -34.69 11.06
C ALA A 39 -37.67 -34.76 11.99
N ILE A 40 -38.01 -33.66 12.66
CA ILE A 40 -39.18 -33.59 13.56
C ILE A 40 -40.48 -33.63 12.77
N VAL A 41 -40.61 -32.82 11.73
CA VAL A 41 -41.87 -32.66 10.98
C VAL A 41 -42.15 -33.86 10.08
N HIS A 42 -41.13 -34.41 9.43
CA HIS A 42 -41.31 -35.42 8.37
C HIS A 42 -40.84 -36.83 8.74
N GLN A 43 -39.96 -36.99 9.73
CA GLN A 43 -39.47 -38.31 10.16
C GLN A 43 -39.99 -38.74 11.54
N GLY A 44 -40.84 -37.92 12.17
CA GLY A 44 -41.46 -38.23 13.46
C GLY A 44 -40.47 -38.28 14.64
N VAL A 45 -39.31 -37.64 14.51
CA VAL A 45 -38.33 -37.53 15.60
C VAL A 45 -38.90 -36.63 16.71
N SER A 46 -38.74 -37.04 17.97
CA SER A 46 -39.28 -36.28 19.09
C SER A 46 -38.60 -34.92 19.26
N ALA A 47 -39.42 -33.88 19.50
CA ALA A 47 -38.97 -32.51 19.74
C ALA A 47 -38.48 -32.24 21.18
N HIS A 48 -38.30 -33.27 22.03
CA HIS A 48 -37.87 -33.10 23.42
C HIS A 48 -36.53 -32.36 23.59
N CYS A 49 -35.70 -32.31 22.55
CA CYS A 49 -34.42 -31.62 22.57
C CYS A 49 -34.50 -30.14 22.17
N ILE A 50 -35.64 -29.67 21.64
CA ILE A 50 -35.86 -28.25 21.31
C ILE A 50 -36.40 -27.53 22.55
N THR A 51 -35.49 -26.92 23.30
CA THR A 51 -35.79 -26.13 24.50
C THR A 51 -35.16 -24.74 24.38
N PRO A 52 -35.40 -23.80 25.32
CA PRO A 52 -34.71 -22.51 25.32
C PRO A 52 -33.17 -22.64 25.26
N ALA A 53 -32.62 -23.75 25.75
CA ALA A 53 -31.20 -24.09 25.64
C ALA A 53 -30.69 -24.16 24.19
N TYR A 54 -31.55 -24.50 23.22
CA TYR A 54 -31.22 -24.60 21.81
C TYR A 54 -30.71 -23.28 21.23
N SER A 55 -31.17 -22.14 21.76
CA SER A 55 -30.71 -20.79 21.37
C SER A 55 -29.22 -20.53 21.66
N LEU A 56 -28.61 -21.31 22.56
CA LEU A 56 -27.19 -21.20 22.91
C LEU A 56 -26.28 -22.04 21.99
N LEU A 57 -26.83 -23.02 21.26
CA LEU A 57 -26.04 -23.87 20.36
C LEU A 57 -25.30 -23.07 19.28
N PRO A 58 -25.91 -22.09 18.58
CA PRO A 58 -25.21 -21.24 17.62
C PRO A 58 -23.96 -20.55 18.19
N LEU A 59 -24.02 -20.09 19.45
CA LEU A 59 -22.89 -19.45 20.13
C LEU A 59 -21.75 -20.45 20.35
N THR A 60 -22.09 -21.66 20.78
CA THR A 60 -21.10 -22.71 20.99
C THR A 60 -20.47 -23.21 19.68
N TYR A 61 -21.27 -23.30 18.61
CA TYR A 61 -20.82 -23.65 17.26
C TYR A 61 -19.91 -22.57 16.66
N TYR A 62 -20.24 -21.30 16.90
CA TYR A 62 -19.38 -20.19 16.54
C TYR A 62 -18.04 -20.22 17.29
N GLY A 63 -18.06 -20.58 18.58
CA GLY A 63 -16.86 -20.79 19.39
C GLY A 63 -15.93 -21.85 18.79
N ILE A 64 -16.45 -23.02 18.41
CA ILE A 64 -15.68 -24.08 17.73
C ILE A 64 -15.08 -23.56 16.43
N PHE A 65 -15.87 -22.91 15.57
CA PHE A 65 -15.36 -22.39 14.31
C PHE A 65 -14.26 -21.35 14.52
N TRP A 66 -14.41 -20.47 15.51
CA TRP A 66 -13.43 -19.41 15.77
C TRP A 66 -12.14 -19.95 16.36
N ILE A 67 -12.21 -20.93 17.27
CA ILE A 67 -11.04 -21.67 17.76
C ILE A 67 -10.34 -22.35 16.58
N SER A 68 -11.09 -23.02 15.71
CA SER A 68 -10.57 -23.68 14.50
C SER A 68 -9.93 -22.70 13.51
N LYS A 69 -10.47 -21.48 13.40
CA LYS A 69 -9.90 -20.38 12.62
C LYS A 69 -8.67 -19.76 13.29
N ALA A 70 -8.63 -19.68 14.62
CA ALA A 70 -7.50 -19.18 15.39
C ALA A 70 -6.32 -20.15 15.33
N ILE A 71 -6.60 -21.45 15.20
CA ILE A 71 -5.68 -22.54 14.85
C ILE A 71 -5.13 -22.40 13.40
N SER A 72 -5.21 -21.22 12.78
CA SER A 72 -4.58 -20.93 11.49
C SER A 72 -3.06 -20.89 11.47
N THR A 73 -2.42 -21.05 12.61
CA THR A 73 -1.01 -21.44 12.73
C THR A 73 -0.86 -22.95 12.94
N LEU A 74 -1.73 -23.74 12.30
CA LEU A 74 -1.34 -25.04 11.80
C LEU A 74 -0.59 -24.88 10.46
N VAL A 75 0.61 -24.30 10.43
CA VAL A 75 1.76 -25.20 10.49
C VAL A 75 1.43 -26.27 11.50
N ILE A 76 0.97 -27.43 11.01
CA ILE A 76 1.13 -28.63 11.80
C ILE A 76 2.63 -28.66 12.06
N ASP A 77 3.06 -28.00 13.14
CA ASP A 77 4.33 -28.31 13.75
C ASP A 77 4.24 -29.81 13.96
N ASP A 78 5.34 -30.52 13.73
CA ASP A 78 5.37 -31.98 13.81
C ASP A 78 4.90 -32.53 15.19
N ASN A 79 4.63 -31.64 16.15
CA ASN A 79 4.03 -31.92 17.43
C ASN A 79 2.50 -32.18 17.37
N ILE A 80 2.17 -33.41 16.99
CA ILE A 80 0.82 -34.00 17.00
C ILE A 80 0.11 -33.89 18.37
N VAL A 81 0.86 -33.87 19.47
CA VAL A 81 0.34 -33.87 20.85
C VAL A 81 -0.31 -32.54 21.20
N LYS A 82 0.33 -31.42 20.84
CA LYS A 82 -0.21 -30.08 21.06
C LYS A 82 -1.57 -29.90 20.35
N ASN A 83 -1.66 -30.39 19.11
CA ASN A 83 -2.86 -30.24 18.30
C ASN A 83 -4.01 -31.10 18.82
N ALA A 84 -3.72 -32.33 19.23
CA ALA A 84 -4.69 -33.19 19.89
C ALA A 84 -5.24 -32.54 21.16
N PHE A 85 -4.38 -31.92 21.99
CA PHE A 85 -4.80 -31.29 23.24
C PHE A 85 -5.73 -30.10 23.03
N VAL A 86 -5.44 -29.23 22.06
CA VAL A 86 -6.31 -28.08 21.73
C VAL A 86 -7.69 -28.54 21.26
N ILE A 87 -7.74 -29.58 20.42
CA ILE A 87 -9.00 -30.13 19.90
C ILE A 87 -9.81 -30.76 21.04
N ILE A 88 -9.15 -31.58 21.89
CA ILE A 88 -9.80 -32.20 23.05
C ILE A 88 -10.38 -31.14 23.98
N ILE A 89 -9.61 -30.10 24.31
CA ILE A 89 -10.11 -29.01 25.17
C ILE A 89 -11.30 -28.32 24.52
N ALA A 90 -11.20 -27.91 23.25
CA ALA A 90 -12.26 -27.19 22.57
C ALA A 90 -13.56 -28.00 22.51
N THR A 91 -13.46 -29.29 22.18
CA THR A 91 -14.60 -30.21 22.13
C THR A 91 -15.20 -30.43 23.52
N CYS A 92 -14.38 -30.71 24.54
CA CYS A 92 -14.86 -30.90 25.91
C CYS A 92 -15.51 -29.63 26.48
N THR A 93 -14.93 -28.45 26.24
CA THR A 93 -15.48 -27.18 26.69
C THR A 93 -16.81 -26.87 26.00
N GLN A 94 -16.91 -27.10 24.69
CA GLN A 94 -18.17 -26.91 23.99
C GLN A 94 -19.24 -27.89 24.46
N TRP A 95 -18.90 -29.17 24.54
CA TRP A 95 -19.81 -30.21 25.02
C TRP A 95 -20.34 -29.87 26.41
N PHE A 96 -19.44 -29.44 27.31
CA PHE A 96 -19.82 -29.03 28.66
C PHE A 96 -20.76 -27.82 28.65
N ALA A 97 -20.50 -26.82 27.80
CA ALA A 97 -21.37 -25.65 27.66
C ALA A 97 -22.77 -26.02 27.15
N ALA A 98 -22.86 -26.87 26.13
CA ALA A 98 -24.14 -27.33 25.57
C ALA A 98 -24.91 -28.25 26.54
N THR A 99 -24.20 -29.12 27.25
CA THR A 99 -24.79 -30.03 28.26
C THR A 99 -25.28 -29.24 29.46
N SER A 100 -24.50 -28.25 29.92
CA SER A 100 -24.89 -27.35 31.00
C SER A 100 -26.12 -26.53 30.62
N SER A 101 -26.14 -25.97 29.40
CA SER A 101 -27.30 -25.21 28.94
C SER A 101 -28.54 -26.09 28.86
N TYR A 102 -28.44 -27.31 28.34
CA TYR A 102 -29.57 -28.23 28.31
C TYR A 102 -30.05 -28.57 29.72
N TYR A 103 -29.17 -28.96 30.63
CA TYR A 103 -29.54 -29.34 32.00
C TYR A 103 -30.26 -28.21 32.76
N PHE A 104 -29.74 -26.97 32.71
CA PHE A 104 -30.29 -25.87 33.49
C PHE A 104 -31.49 -25.16 32.84
N PHE A 105 -31.60 -25.18 31.51
CA PHE A 105 -32.67 -24.48 30.78
C PHE A 105 -33.77 -25.40 30.23
N THR A 106 -33.72 -26.71 30.50
CA THR A 106 -34.83 -27.64 30.22
C THR A 106 -35.77 -27.74 31.41
N THR A 107 -37.07 -27.84 31.15
CA THR A 107 -38.11 -28.00 32.19
C THR A 107 -38.02 -29.34 32.92
N THR A 108 -37.36 -30.34 32.31
CA THR A 108 -37.19 -31.69 32.85
C THR A 108 -36.16 -31.76 33.98
N TYR A 109 -35.04 -31.02 33.88
CA TYR A 109 -33.90 -31.12 34.81
C TYR A 109 -33.63 -29.83 35.59
N SER A 110 -34.22 -28.69 35.22
CA SER A 110 -34.02 -27.42 35.95
C SER A 110 -34.45 -27.49 37.42
N GLN A 111 -35.30 -28.43 37.80
CA GLN A 111 -35.83 -28.59 39.15
C GLN A 111 -34.93 -29.41 40.10
N THR A 112 -33.97 -30.20 39.57
CA THR A 112 -33.07 -31.03 40.40
C THR A 112 -31.87 -30.24 40.96
N GLY A 113 -31.58 -29.07 40.38
CA GLY A 113 -30.55 -28.16 40.86
C GLY A 113 -29.11 -28.70 40.71
N TRP A 114 -28.18 -28.04 41.39
CA TRP A 114 -26.73 -28.31 41.29
C TRP A 114 -26.29 -29.66 41.87
N ARG A 115 -27.11 -30.30 42.70
CA ARG A 115 -26.76 -31.55 43.40
C ARG A 115 -26.61 -32.74 42.45
N ASP A 116 -27.50 -32.85 41.46
CA ASP A 116 -27.53 -33.98 40.53
C ASP A 116 -26.75 -33.72 39.23
N PHE A 117 -26.31 -32.46 39.03
CA PHE A 117 -25.58 -32.05 37.85
C PHE A 117 -24.25 -32.82 37.65
N PRO A 118 -23.42 -33.08 38.68
CA PRO A 118 -22.20 -33.88 38.50
C PRO A 118 -22.48 -35.31 38.03
N ALA A 119 -23.54 -35.94 38.54
CA ALA A 119 -23.93 -37.29 38.13
C ALA A 119 -24.43 -37.31 36.68
N TYR A 120 -25.19 -36.29 36.27
CA TYR A 120 -25.64 -36.12 34.90
C TYR A 120 -24.46 -35.93 33.93
N VAL A 121 -23.53 -35.04 34.27
CA VAL A 121 -22.31 -34.81 33.47
C VAL A 121 -21.46 -36.07 33.39
N ALA A 122 -21.26 -36.80 34.49
CA ALA A 122 -20.49 -38.04 34.49
C ALA A 122 -21.11 -39.10 33.57
N LYS A 123 -22.44 -39.25 33.59
CA LYS A 123 -23.15 -40.20 32.73
C LYS A 123 -22.99 -39.89 31.24
N TRP A 124 -23.25 -38.65 30.84
CA TRP A 124 -23.29 -38.28 29.43
C TRP A 124 -21.92 -38.00 28.82
N SER A 125 -20.95 -37.52 29.61
CA SER A 125 -19.57 -37.32 29.14
C SER A 125 -18.93 -38.62 28.66
N MET A 126 -19.23 -39.75 29.32
CA MET A 126 -18.71 -41.07 28.94
C MET A 126 -19.30 -41.59 27.62
N ILE A 127 -20.41 -41.03 27.15
CA ILE A 127 -21.09 -41.47 25.92
C ILE A 127 -20.74 -40.53 24.75
N GLU A 128 -20.81 -39.21 24.95
CA GLU A 128 -20.79 -38.24 23.86
C GLU A 128 -19.39 -37.66 23.55
N ILE A 129 -18.50 -37.58 24.54
CA ILE A 129 -17.14 -37.10 24.31
C ILE A 129 -16.34 -38.10 23.45
N PRO A 130 -16.35 -39.42 23.72
CA PRO A 130 -15.57 -40.38 22.92
C PRO A 130 -15.99 -40.44 21.45
N THR A 131 -17.28 -40.31 21.15
CA THR A 131 -17.78 -40.32 19.76
C THR A 131 -17.29 -39.10 18.99
N THR A 132 -17.36 -37.92 19.59
CA THR A 132 -16.87 -36.67 18.97
C THR A 132 -15.35 -36.71 18.79
N LEU A 133 -14.61 -37.21 19.79
CA LEU A 133 -13.16 -37.37 19.71
C LEU A 133 -12.73 -38.39 18.65
N SER A 134 -13.52 -39.44 18.43
CA SER A 134 -13.26 -40.44 17.38
C SER A 134 -13.32 -39.82 15.98
N TRP A 135 -14.33 -38.96 15.72
CA TRP A 135 -14.41 -38.20 14.47
C TRP A 135 -13.24 -37.24 14.31
N MET A 136 -12.87 -36.52 15.37
CA MET A 136 -11.73 -35.62 15.35
C MET A 136 -10.41 -36.35 15.08
N ALA A 137 -10.21 -37.55 15.64
CA ALA A 137 -9.04 -38.38 15.36
C ALA A 137 -8.98 -38.80 13.88
N ILE A 138 -10.11 -39.25 13.30
CA ILE A 138 -10.20 -39.59 11.87
C ILE A 138 -9.85 -38.38 10.99
N ILE A 139 -10.36 -37.20 11.33
CA ILE A 139 -10.06 -35.95 10.63
C ILE A 139 -8.56 -35.64 10.72
N ILE A 140 -7.97 -35.65 11.91
CA ILE A 140 -6.54 -35.37 12.09
C ILE A 140 -5.69 -36.36 11.30
N ILE A 141 -6.00 -37.67 11.38
CA ILE A 141 -5.29 -38.73 10.65
C ILE A 141 -5.39 -38.50 9.14
N THR A 142 -6.59 -38.23 8.63
CA THR A 142 -6.82 -37.96 7.21
C THR A 142 -6.05 -36.72 6.77
N PHE A 143 -6.13 -35.61 7.51
CA PHE A 143 -5.48 -34.36 7.13
C PHE A 143 -3.96 -34.34 7.37
N THR A 144 -3.41 -35.21 8.22
CA THR A 144 -1.95 -35.35 8.44
C THR A 144 -1.31 -36.36 7.50
N LEU A 145 -1.98 -37.50 7.22
CA LEU A 145 -1.43 -38.58 6.41
C LEU A 145 -1.70 -38.41 4.91
N VAL A 146 -2.86 -37.89 4.50
CA VAL A 146 -3.19 -37.73 3.06
C VAL A 146 -2.19 -36.84 2.31
N PRO A 147 -1.73 -35.69 2.84
CA PRO A 147 -0.71 -34.88 2.17
C PRO A 147 0.70 -35.51 2.18
N ARG A 148 0.97 -36.49 3.07
CA ARG A 148 2.22 -37.25 3.13
C ARG A 148 2.26 -38.39 2.12
N ILE A 149 1.11 -39.03 1.85
CA ILE A 149 0.98 -40.15 0.92
C ILE A 149 0.80 -39.67 -0.53
N SER A 150 0.06 -38.57 -0.74
CA SER A 150 -0.22 -38.00 -2.06
C SER A 150 0.24 -36.54 -2.13
N PRO A 151 1.53 -36.27 -2.43
CA PRO A 151 2.05 -34.91 -2.55
C PRO A 151 1.36 -34.08 -3.66
N ALA A 152 0.69 -34.73 -4.62
CA ALA A 152 -0.16 -34.11 -5.63
C ALA A 152 -1.48 -33.53 -5.08
N LEU A 153 -1.95 -34.04 -3.93
CA LEU A 153 -3.13 -33.54 -3.19
C LEU A 153 -2.75 -32.55 -2.08
N LYS A 154 -1.50 -32.05 -2.06
CA LYS A 154 -1.20 -30.84 -1.30
C LYS A 154 -2.12 -29.74 -1.80
N LEU A 155 -3.19 -29.46 -1.04
CA LEU A 155 -3.93 -28.22 -1.11
C LEU A 155 -2.89 -27.13 -1.21
N GLN A 156 -2.80 -26.53 -2.41
CA GLN A 156 -1.74 -25.63 -2.76
C GLN A 156 -1.70 -24.58 -1.66
N LYS A 157 -0.63 -24.64 -0.87
CA LYS A 157 -0.39 -23.69 0.20
C LYS A 157 -0.55 -22.34 -0.48
N VAL A 158 -1.47 -21.49 0.01
CA VAL A 158 -1.63 -20.10 -0.46
C VAL A 158 -0.38 -19.35 -0.02
N THR A 159 0.72 -19.72 -0.65
CA THR A 159 2.02 -19.09 -0.57
C THR A 159 2.15 -18.45 -1.94
N ASN A 160 2.26 -17.12 -1.90
CA ASN A 160 2.82 -16.27 -2.96
C ASN A 160 1.86 -15.40 -3.77
N GLY A 161 0.92 -14.74 -3.07
CA GLY A 161 0.37 -13.49 -3.60
C GLY A 161 1.45 -12.43 -3.88
N TYR A 162 2.57 -12.41 -3.14
CA TYR A 162 3.61 -11.39 -3.36
C TYR A 162 4.42 -11.62 -4.65
N LYS A 163 4.96 -12.83 -4.88
CA LYS A 163 5.79 -13.12 -6.05
C LYS A 163 5.02 -12.91 -7.35
N ASP A 164 3.79 -13.41 -7.42
CA ASP A 164 2.95 -13.28 -8.61
C ASP A 164 2.53 -11.83 -8.86
N ARG A 165 2.20 -11.06 -7.81
CA ARG A 165 1.95 -9.61 -7.92
C ARG A 165 3.18 -8.85 -8.42
N MET A 166 4.36 -9.18 -7.90
CA MET A 166 5.61 -8.56 -8.33
C MET A 166 5.96 -8.92 -9.77
N GLN A 167 5.71 -10.16 -10.19
CA GLN A 167 5.92 -10.58 -11.58
C GLN A 167 4.97 -9.85 -12.55
N ARG A 168 3.68 -9.71 -12.20
CA ARG A 168 2.73 -8.93 -13.00
C ARG A 168 3.13 -7.45 -13.08
N LYS A 169 3.54 -6.86 -11.95
CA LYS A 169 4.04 -5.49 -11.90
C LYS A 169 5.29 -5.32 -12.77
N LYS A 170 6.22 -6.27 -12.71
CA LYS A 170 7.43 -6.29 -13.54
C LYS A 170 7.06 -6.34 -15.02
N ALA A 171 6.23 -7.29 -15.45
CA ALA A 171 5.82 -7.42 -16.85
C ALA A 171 5.16 -6.14 -17.39
N HIS A 172 4.31 -5.50 -16.59
CA HIS A 172 3.70 -4.21 -16.96
C HIS A 172 4.75 -3.09 -17.08
N ILE A 173 5.71 -2.99 -16.15
CA ILE A 173 6.77 -1.98 -16.22
C ILE A 173 7.67 -2.24 -17.44
N ASP A 174 8.07 -3.49 -17.68
CA ASP A 174 8.93 -3.87 -18.79
C ASP A 174 8.27 -3.54 -20.14
N ALA A 175 6.96 -3.81 -20.29
CA ALA A 175 6.20 -3.41 -21.47
C ALA A 175 6.21 -1.89 -21.68
N ARG A 176 6.00 -1.11 -20.61
CA ARG A 176 6.07 0.36 -20.67
C ARG A 176 7.46 0.88 -21.02
N ILE A 177 8.52 0.22 -20.56
CA ILE A 177 9.91 0.56 -20.92
C ILE A 177 10.14 0.30 -22.41
N GLN A 178 9.65 -0.82 -22.95
CA GLN A 178 9.77 -1.14 -24.37
C GLN A 178 8.99 -0.16 -25.27
N GLU A 179 7.83 0.30 -24.82
CA GLU A 179 7.04 1.33 -25.50
C GLU A 179 7.74 2.71 -25.52
N ALA A 180 8.52 3.03 -24.48
CA ALA A 180 9.23 4.30 -24.34
C ALA A 180 10.57 4.31 -25.08
N ASN A 181 10.52 4.34 -26.42
CA ASN A 181 11.68 4.16 -27.31
C ASN A 181 12.16 5.44 -28.02
N ILE A 182 11.75 6.62 -27.56
CA ILE A 182 12.07 7.91 -28.19
C ILE A 182 13.22 8.58 -27.42
N ASP A 183 14.41 8.62 -28.04
CA ASP A 183 15.55 9.38 -27.54
C ASP A 183 15.49 10.83 -28.05
N LYS A 184 15.22 11.77 -27.14
CA LYS A 184 15.27 13.21 -27.42
C LYS A 184 15.64 14.02 -26.18
N GLY A 185 16.09 15.25 -26.40
CA GLY A 185 16.18 16.28 -25.38
C GLY A 185 14.78 16.65 -24.87
N ILE A 186 14.65 16.81 -23.57
CA ILE A 186 13.36 17.08 -22.91
C ILE A 186 13.36 18.44 -22.20
N ILE A 187 12.18 19.07 -22.14
CA ILE A 187 11.94 20.23 -21.28
C ILE A 187 11.33 19.76 -19.96
N VAL A 188 12.02 20.06 -18.86
CA VAL A 188 11.53 19.84 -17.50
C VAL A 188 11.16 21.17 -16.87
N LEU A 189 9.91 21.32 -16.46
CA LEU A 189 9.40 22.51 -15.75
C LEU A 189 9.19 22.19 -14.27
N LEU A 190 9.93 22.88 -13.40
CA LEU A 190 9.85 22.77 -11.96
C LEU A 190 9.15 24.01 -11.40
N THR A 191 7.87 23.89 -11.05
CA THR A 191 7.05 25.01 -10.56
C THR A 191 6.43 24.72 -9.20
N GLY A 192 5.56 25.61 -8.72
CA GLY A 192 4.89 25.50 -7.43
C GLY A 192 5.56 26.30 -6.30
N ASN A 193 4.83 26.41 -5.18
CA ASN A 193 5.19 27.29 -4.07
C ASN A 193 6.18 26.65 -3.09
N GLY A 194 6.36 25.33 -3.13
CA GLY A 194 7.27 24.63 -2.25
C GLY A 194 8.74 24.87 -2.59
N LYS A 195 9.59 24.65 -1.59
CA LYS A 195 11.05 24.65 -1.73
C LYS A 195 11.49 23.39 -2.48
N GLY A 196 12.46 23.52 -3.39
CA GLY A 196 13.09 22.39 -4.07
C GLY A 196 13.24 22.50 -5.58
N LYS A 197 12.75 23.59 -6.19
CA LYS A 197 12.77 23.78 -7.66
C LYS A 197 14.20 23.93 -8.17
N SER A 198 14.91 24.97 -7.73
CA SER A 198 16.29 25.24 -8.15
C SER A 198 17.25 24.14 -7.70
N SER A 199 17.11 23.62 -6.48
CA SER A 199 17.97 22.51 -6.03
C SER A 199 17.78 21.23 -6.84
N SER A 200 16.55 20.91 -7.28
CA SER A 200 16.29 19.78 -8.18
C SER A 200 16.91 20.02 -9.56
N ALA A 201 16.82 21.23 -10.11
CA ALA A 201 17.50 21.59 -11.35
C ALA A 201 19.02 21.43 -11.25
N LEU A 202 19.62 21.88 -10.14
CA LEU A 202 21.06 21.72 -9.87
C LEU A 202 21.45 20.26 -9.64
N GLY A 203 20.55 19.42 -9.11
CA GLY A 203 20.74 17.96 -9.08
C GLY A 203 20.84 17.35 -10.49
N MET A 204 20.07 17.85 -11.45
CA MET A 204 20.17 17.44 -12.86
C MET A 204 21.46 17.94 -13.51
N VAL A 205 21.92 19.16 -13.17
CA VAL A 205 23.25 19.66 -13.55
C VAL A 205 24.35 18.72 -13.06
N CYS A 206 24.32 18.36 -11.77
CA CYS A 206 25.31 17.45 -11.20
C CYS A 206 25.33 16.09 -11.93
N ARG A 207 24.15 15.54 -12.25
CA ARG A 207 24.04 14.32 -13.05
C ARG A 207 24.64 14.48 -14.43
N ALA A 208 24.35 15.58 -15.13
CA ALA A 208 24.87 15.84 -16.47
C ALA A 208 26.40 15.97 -16.46
N LEU A 209 26.96 16.71 -15.50
CA LEU A 209 28.41 16.84 -15.31
C LEU A 209 29.08 15.50 -15.00
N GLY A 210 28.41 14.62 -14.23
CA GLY A 210 28.90 13.26 -13.97
C GLY A 210 29.04 12.38 -15.21
N TYR A 211 28.34 12.71 -16.31
CA TYR A 211 28.48 12.09 -17.62
C TYR A 211 29.35 12.90 -18.59
N GLY A 212 30.05 13.94 -18.12
CA GLY A 212 30.91 14.79 -18.94
C GLY A 212 30.17 15.70 -19.92
N LEU A 213 28.87 15.93 -19.71
CA LEU A 213 28.05 16.77 -20.59
C LEU A 213 28.32 18.26 -20.36
N GLN A 214 28.17 19.06 -21.41
CA GLN A 214 28.28 20.51 -21.37
C GLN A 214 26.98 21.14 -20.87
N VAL A 215 27.09 21.99 -19.85
CA VAL A 215 25.94 22.57 -19.15
C VAL A 215 26.03 24.09 -19.10
N VAL A 216 24.90 24.76 -19.29
CA VAL A 216 24.76 26.20 -19.07
C VAL A 216 23.65 26.46 -18.06
N ILE A 217 23.92 27.32 -17.09
CA ILE A 217 22.94 27.76 -16.09
C ILE A 217 22.75 29.27 -16.25
N VAL A 218 21.53 29.68 -16.52
CA VAL A 218 21.12 31.07 -16.60
C VAL A 218 20.20 31.38 -15.42
N LYS A 219 20.61 32.32 -14.57
CA LYS A 219 19.87 32.73 -13.36
C LYS A 219 19.24 34.10 -13.58
N PHE A 220 17.92 34.15 -13.62
CA PHE A 220 17.14 35.39 -13.82
C PHE A 220 16.84 36.15 -12.53
N LEU A 221 17.01 35.51 -11.38
CA LEU A 221 16.94 36.17 -10.08
C LEU A 221 18.14 35.72 -9.25
N LYS A 222 18.84 36.67 -8.64
CA LYS A 222 19.93 36.39 -7.71
C LYS A 222 19.74 37.17 -6.41
N GLY A 223 19.94 36.50 -5.29
CA GLY A 223 20.15 37.19 -4.03
C GLY A 223 21.49 37.90 -4.01
N THR A 224 21.68 38.83 -3.07
CA THR A 224 22.94 39.58 -2.91
C THR A 224 24.14 38.70 -2.53
N GLN A 225 23.91 37.45 -2.11
CA GLN A 225 24.95 36.50 -1.71
C GLN A 225 25.17 35.42 -2.77
N ALA A 226 26.44 35.08 -3.02
CA ALA A 226 26.79 33.91 -3.80
C ALA A 226 26.39 32.65 -3.04
N THR A 227 25.69 31.73 -3.71
CA THR A 227 25.22 30.49 -3.09
C THR A 227 26.35 29.45 -3.04
N GLY A 228 26.18 28.42 -2.21
CA GLY A 228 27.12 27.30 -2.16
C GLY A 228 27.32 26.62 -3.52
N GLU A 229 26.27 26.52 -4.33
CA GLU A 229 26.33 25.90 -5.66
C GLU A 229 27.09 26.75 -6.67
N ASP A 230 26.99 28.09 -6.61
CA ASP A 230 27.80 28.99 -7.45
C ASP A 230 29.30 28.72 -7.22
N ALA A 231 29.71 28.67 -5.95
CA ALA A 231 31.11 28.48 -5.58
C ALA A 231 31.65 27.08 -5.96
N PHE A 232 30.80 26.05 -5.91
CA PHE A 232 31.16 24.69 -6.32
C PHE A 232 31.25 24.56 -7.85
N LEU A 233 30.24 25.08 -8.56
CA LEU A 233 30.12 24.95 -10.00
C LEU A 233 31.13 25.82 -10.75
N ALA A 234 31.53 26.97 -10.21
CA ALA A 234 32.59 27.81 -10.78
C ALA A 234 33.95 27.08 -10.94
N LYS A 235 34.14 25.95 -10.27
CA LYS A 235 35.36 25.12 -10.37
C LYS A 235 35.27 24.01 -11.42
N GLN A 236 34.11 23.82 -12.05
CA GLN A 236 33.87 22.76 -13.02
C GLN A 236 34.10 23.29 -14.44
N GLU A 237 34.85 22.56 -15.26
CA GLU A 237 35.21 23.01 -16.62
C GLU A 237 34.01 22.99 -17.59
N ASN A 238 33.10 22.01 -17.43
CA ASN A 238 31.98 21.77 -18.34
C ASN A 238 30.69 22.52 -17.94
N VAL A 239 30.79 23.56 -17.10
CA VAL A 239 29.64 24.38 -16.73
C VAL A 239 29.93 25.86 -16.96
N ARG A 240 28.94 26.55 -17.52
CA ARG A 240 28.94 28.02 -17.60
C ARG A 240 27.75 28.58 -16.83
N ILE A 241 28.02 29.56 -15.97
CA ILE A 241 26.99 30.24 -15.19
C ILE A 241 26.86 31.67 -15.69
N ILE A 242 25.63 32.05 -16.01
CA ILE A 242 25.24 33.40 -16.41
C ILE A 242 24.22 33.88 -15.39
N SER A 243 24.46 35.05 -14.82
CA SER A 243 23.57 35.66 -13.85
C SER A 243 23.10 37.00 -14.37
N MET A 244 21.82 37.28 -14.20
CA MET A 244 21.28 38.62 -14.40
C MET A 244 21.94 39.56 -13.38
N ASN A 245 22.58 40.64 -13.83
CA ASN A 245 23.28 41.59 -12.96
C ASN A 245 22.32 42.57 -12.27
N THR A 246 21.26 42.06 -11.66
CA THR A 246 20.33 42.82 -10.81
C THR A 246 20.23 42.13 -9.45
N GLY A 247 19.98 42.92 -8.40
CA GLY A 247 19.50 42.35 -7.13
C GLY A 247 18.09 41.77 -7.29
N PHE A 248 17.41 41.49 -6.18
CA PHE A 248 16.00 41.14 -6.26
C PHE A 248 15.17 42.29 -6.84
N THR A 249 14.17 41.97 -7.67
CA THR A 249 13.29 42.96 -8.33
C THR A 249 12.50 43.85 -7.36
N TRP A 250 12.43 43.49 -6.08
CA TRP A 250 11.82 44.30 -5.03
C TRP A 250 12.80 45.26 -4.34
N ASP A 251 14.11 45.07 -4.52
CA ASP A 251 15.14 45.98 -4.03
C ASP A 251 15.47 47.05 -5.09
N THR A 252 15.44 46.68 -6.37
CA THR A 252 15.62 47.62 -7.49
C THR A 252 14.31 48.36 -7.77
N GLN A 253 14.19 49.62 -7.34
CA GLN A 253 13.03 50.47 -7.65
C GLN A 253 13.01 50.97 -9.11
N ASN A 254 13.65 50.26 -10.04
CA ASN A 254 13.77 50.65 -11.45
C ASN A 254 13.40 49.49 -12.40
N GLN A 255 12.12 49.47 -12.78
CA GLN A 255 11.56 48.47 -13.68
C GLN A 255 12.19 48.48 -15.08
N GLU A 256 12.55 49.64 -15.62
CA GLU A 256 13.17 49.74 -16.94
C GLU A 256 14.56 49.11 -16.96
N PHE A 257 15.33 49.32 -15.89
CA PHE A 257 16.63 48.68 -15.70
C PHE A 257 16.48 47.16 -15.57
N ASP A 258 15.57 46.67 -14.74
CA ASP A 258 15.33 45.23 -14.58
C ASP A 258 14.90 44.59 -15.91
N LYS A 259 14.02 45.25 -16.67
CA LYS A 259 13.58 44.78 -17.99
C LYS A 259 14.75 44.71 -18.99
N LYS A 260 15.61 45.74 -19.00
CA LYS A 260 16.83 45.75 -19.84
C LYS A 260 17.75 44.58 -19.48
N MET A 261 18.02 44.38 -18.19
CA MET A 261 18.90 43.30 -17.73
C MET A 261 18.32 41.90 -18.01
N ALA A 262 17.01 41.74 -17.87
CA ALA A 262 16.32 40.51 -18.26
C ALA A 262 16.48 40.22 -19.75
N LEU A 263 16.34 41.24 -20.61
CA LEU A 263 16.52 41.12 -22.05
C LEU A 263 17.95 40.74 -22.43
N GLU A 264 18.96 41.40 -21.86
CA GLU A 264 20.37 41.08 -22.09
C GLU A 264 20.73 39.66 -21.61
N THR A 265 20.16 39.23 -20.48
CA THR A 265 20.34 37.87 -19.95
C THR A 265 19.66 36.84 -20.85
N TRP A 266 18.47 37.14 -21.35
CA TRP A 266 17.74 36.28 -22.28
C TRP A 266 18.47 36.13 -23.61
N GLN A 267 19.04 37.21 -24.16
CA GLN A 267 19.82 37.16 -25.40
C GLN A 267 21.02 36.20 -25.28
N GLN A 268 21.67 36.17 -24.12
CA GLN A 268 22.73 35.19 -23.86
C GLN A 268 22.15 33.77 -23.77
N ALA A 269 21.05 33.57 -23.05
CA ALA A 269 20.39 32.27 -22.95
C ALA A 269 19.99 31.70 -24.32
N GLU A 270 19.46 32.56 -25.20
CA GLU A 270 19.05 32.21 -26.56
C GLU A 270 20.23 31.69 -27.42
N GLN A 271 21.43 32.23 -27.23
CA GLN A 271 22.63 31.73 -27.93
C GLN A 271 22.92 30.27 -27.55
N TYR A 272 22.87 29.94 -26.26
CA TYR A 272 23.10 28.56 -25.78
C TYR A 272 21.96 27.62 -26.11
N LEU A 273 20.72 28.10 -26.18
CA LEU A 273 19.56 27.33 -26.65
C LEU A 273 19.63 27.01 -28.15
N LYS A 274 20.53 27.65 -28.91
CA LYS A 274 20.80 27.34 -30.32
C LYS A 274 22.08 26.52 -30.52
N ASP A 275 22.93 26.42 -29.50
CA ASP A 275 24.21 25.73 -29.57
C ASP A 275 24.05 24.21 -29.39
N LYS A 276 24.48 23.45 -30.40
CA LYS A 276 24.43 21.98 -30.39
C LYS A 276 25.49 21.36 -29.49
N ALA A 277 26.53 22.10 -29.10
CA ALA A 277 27.55 21.63 -28.18
C ALA A 277 27.07 21.56 -26.73
N ILE A 278 26.01 22.33 -26.38
CA ILE A 278 25.44 22.34 -25.04
C ILE A 278 24.36 21.28 -24.91
N ASN A 279 24.53 20.37 -23.95
CA ASN A 279 23.61 19.26 -23.72
C ASN A 279 22.45 19.64 -22.78
N LEU A 280 22.69 20.52 -21.80
CA LEU A 280 21.69 20.93 -20.81
C LEU A 280 21.74 22.45 -20.58
N VAL A 281 20.59 23.10 -20.71
CA VAL A 281 20.39 24.51 -20.34
C VAL A 281 19.43 24.59 -19.16
N VAL A 282 19.85 25.24 -18.07
CA VAL A 282 18.98 25.56 -16.94
C VAL A 282 18.59 27.03 -17.01
N LEU A 283 17.29 27.31 -16.99
CA LEU A 283 16.70 28.65 -16.96
C LEU A 283 16.06 28.83 -15.58
N ASP A 284 16.88 29.23 -14.61
CA ASP A 284 16.49 29.33 -13.21
C ASP A 284 15.74 30.64 -12.95
N GLU A 285 14.54 30.52 -12.39
CA GLU A 285 13.61 31.60 -12.07
C GLU A 285 13.10 32.39 -13.29
N LEU A 286 13.08 31.77 -14.48
CA LEU A 286 12.58 32.37 -15.72
C LEU A 286 11.11 32.79 -15.63
N THR A 287 10.28 32.05 -14.88
CA THR A 287 8.83 32.32 -14.83
C THR A 287 8.51 33.72 -14.33
N TYR A 288 9.36 34.29 -13.48
CA TYR A 288 9.21 35.67 -13.00
C TYR A 288 9.37 36.70 -14.12
N MET A 289 10.29 36.47 -15.06
CA MET A 289 10.51 37.38 -16.18
C MET A 289 9.30 37.45 -17.12
N ILE A 290 8.59 36.33 -17.25
CA ILE A 290 7.32 36.26 -18.00
C ILE A 290 6.20 36.94 -17.20
N ASN A 291 6.03 36.57 -15.93
CA ASN A 291 4.95 37.08 -15.09
C ASN A 291 5.01 38.60 -14.87
N TYR A 292 6.22 39.16 -14.77
CA TYR A 292 6.45 40.60 -14.66
C TYR A 292 6.49 41.33 -16.01
N LYS A 293 6.25 40.62 -17.12
CA LYS A 293 6.26 41.16 -18.49
C LYS A 293 7.59 41.81 -18.86
N TYR A 294 8.69 41.32 -18.30
CA TYR A 294 10.04 41.75 -18.65
C TYR A 294 10.48 41.12 -19.96
N LEU A 295 10.08 39.86 -20.18
CA LEU A 295 10.29 39.13 -21.42
C LEU A 295 8.95 38.77 -22.08
N ASP A 296 8.95 38.74 -23.40
CA ASP A 296 7.82 38.26 -24.19
C ASP A 296 7.78 36.72 -24.15
N GLU A 297 6.68 36.17 -23.62
CA GLU A 297 6.48 34.73 -23.52
C GLU A 297 6.53 34.05 -24.90
N GLN A 298 5.96 34.64 -25.94
CA GLN A 298 5.90 34.00 -27.25
C GLN A 298 7.30 33.82 -27.85
N VAL A 299 8.20 34.78 -27.63
CA VAL A 299 9.60 34.69 -28.04
C VAL A 299 10.29 33.53 -27.31
N ILE A 300 10.03 33.38 -26.02
CA ILE A 300 10.57 32.27 -25.20
C ILE A 300 10.07 30.92 -25.71
N LEU A 301 8.75 30.77 -25.89
CA LEU A 301 8.15 29.52 -26.37
C LEU A 301 8.67 29.12 -27.75
N ASN A 302 8.81 30.10 -28.67
CA ASN A 302 9.36 29.86 -30.01
C ASN A 302 10.81 29.38 -29.93
N THR A 303 11.63 30.03 -29.09
CA THR A 303 13.04 29.65 -28.89
C THR A 303 13.18 28.25 -28.33
N LEU A 304 12.40 27.91 -27.30
CA LEU A 304 12.42 26.59 -26.67
C LEU A 304 12.00 25.46 -27.62
N ASN A 305 11.04 25.72 -28.50
CA ASN A 305 10.62 24.76 -29.52
C ASN A 305 11.64 24.61 -30.66
N ALA A 306 12.40 25.65 -30.97
CA ALA A 306 13.40 25.65 -32.04
C ALA A 306 14.78 25.09 -31.64
N ARG A 307 15.01 24.81 -30.34
CA ARG A 307 16.28 24.32 -29.82
C ARG A 307 16.74 23.00 -30.46
N PRO A 308 18.05 22.64 -30.39
CA PRO A 308 18.53 21.34 -30.83
C PRO A 308 17.76 20.16 -30.21
N LYS A 309 17.39 19.18 -31.04
CA LYS A 309 16.52 18.05 -30.63
C LYS A 309 17.06 17.23 -29.46
N ASN A 310 18.37 17.18 -29.24
CA ASN A 310 19.03 16.41 -28.18
C ASN A 310 19.41 17.27 -26.97
N GLN A 311 19.04 18.55 -26.95
CA GLN A 311 19.33 19.45 -25.83
C GLN A 311 18.21 19.40 -24.80
N HIS A 312 18.58 19.13 -23.55
CA HIS A 312 17.70 19.20 -22.40
C HIS A 312 17.57 20.64 -21.92
N VAL A 313 16.37 21.00 -21.43
CA VAL A 313 16.13 22.29 -20.78
C VAL A 313 15.44 22.06 -19.46
N VAL A 314 15.90 22.71 -18.40
CA VAL A 314 15.22 22.74 -17.10
C VAL A 314 14.81 24.17 -16.80
N ILE A 315 13.52 24.40 -16.60
CA ILE A 315 12.96 25.72 -16.29
C ILE A 315 12.46 25.68 -14.85
N THR A 316 12.79 26.69 -14.06
CA THR A 316 12.29 26.80 -12.69
C THR A 316 11.51 28.09 -12.48
N GLY A 317 10.64 28.04 -11.47
CA GLY A 317 10.08 29.23 -10.85
C GLY A 317 8.62 29.09 -10.49
N ARG A 318 8.09 30.08 -9.76
CA ARG A 318 6.69 30.05 -9.30
C ARG A 318 5.74 30.46 -10.42
N ALA A 319 4.48 30.01 -10.31
CA ALA A 319 3.40 30.40 -11.20
C ALA A 319 3.78 30.32 -12.69
N ALA A 320 4.18 29.14 -13.15
CA ALA A 320 4.46 28.93 -14.57
C ALA A 320 3.19 29.14 -15.41
N SER A 321 3.34 29.76 -16.58
CA SER A 321 2.27 30.00 -17.54
C SER A 321 1.77 28.70 -18.18
N GLU A 322 0.54 28.72 -18.71
CA GLU A 322 0.00 27.58 -19.47
C GLU A 322 0.83 27.26 -20.71
N GLY A 323 1.42 28.28 -21.35
CA GLY A 323 2.32 28.12 -22.48
C GLY A 323 3.53 27.25 -22.13
N LEU A 324 4.21 27.56 -21.02
CA LEU A 324 5.35 26.76 -20.53
C LEU A 324 4.94 25.34 -20.14
N ILE A 325 3.79 25.18 -19.48
CA ILE A 325 3.27 23.85 -19.10
C ILE A 325 3.02 23.00 -20.35
N LYS A 326 2.46 23.59 -21.41
CA LYS A 326 2.08 22.88 -22.64
C LYS A 326 3.29 22.39 -23.43
N ILE A 327 4.39 23.15 -23.47
CA ILE A 327 5.59 22.76 -24.23
C ILE A 327 6.52 21.85 -23.42
N ALA A 328 6.34 21.76 -22.10
CA ALA A 328 7.19 20.94 -21.25
C ALA A 328 6.84 19.45 -21.40
N ASP A 329 7.87 18.62 -21.58
CA ASP A 329 7.72 17.16 -21.59
C ASP A 329 7.48 16.61 -20.19
N THR A 330 7.95 17.31 -19.15
CA THR A 330 7.75 16.94 -17.75
C THR A 330 7.47 18.19 -16.92
N VAL A 331 6.37 18.18 -16.16
CA VAL A 331 6.03 19.25 -15.23
C VAL A 331 5.94 18.67 -13.82
N SER A 332 6.72 19.22 -12.90
CA SER A 332 6.63 18.91 -11.47
C SER A 332 6.22 20.16 -10.69
N LYS A 333 5.05 20.11 -10.05
CA LYS A 333 4.55 21.17 -9.18
C LYS A 333 4.86 20.84 -7.73
N ILE A 334 5.86 21.51 -7.15
CA ILE A 334 6.29 21.32 -5.77
C ILE A 334 5.29 22.04 -4.84
N ALA A 335 4.53 21.28 -4.07
CA ALA A 335 3.59 21.79 -3.09
C ALA A 335 4.32 22.28 -1.82
N ASP A 336 3.82 23.38 -1.22
CA ASP A 336 4.30 23.86 0.07
C ASP A 336 3.48 23.26 1.22
N THR A 337 3.67 21.96 1.48
CA THR A 337 2.98 21.27 2.58
C THR A 337 3.46 21.79 3.95
N LYS A 338 4.78 21.96 4.11
CA LYS A 338 5.39 22.51 5.33
C LYS A 338 6.68 23.23 4.96
N HIS A 339 6.94 24.37 5.60
CA HIS A 339 8.17 25.14 5.39
C HIS A 339 8.74 25.63 6.72
N ALA A 340 10.06 25.48 6.91
CA ALA A 340 10.76 25.85 8.14
C ALA A 340 10.61 27.35 8.49
N PHE A 341 10.57 28.21 7.48
CA PHE A 341 10.34 29.64 7.63
C PHE A 341 9.04 29.97 8.40
N ARG A 342 7.95 29.20 8.19
CA ARG A 342 6.68 29.39 8.93
C ARG A 342 6.79 29.05 10.42
N SER A 343 7.88 28.39 10.82
CA SER A 343 8.26 28.12 12.21
C SER A 343 9.39 29.05 12.68
N ASN A 344 9.59 30.20 12.03
CA ASN A 344 10.61 31.21 12.34
C ASN A 344 12.06 30.70 12.28
N ILE A 345 12.29 29.58 11.58
CA ILE A 345 13.65 29.07 11.35
C ILE A 345 14.25 29.86 10.19
N ARG A 346 15.34 30.59 10.47
CA ARG A 346 16.09 31.37 9.47
C ARG A 346 16.74 30.48 8.42
N ALA A 347 17.09 31.07 7.27
CA ALA A 347 17.86 30.41 6.23
C ALA A 347 19.20 29.86 6.77
N GLN A 348 19.55 28.62 6.42
CA GLN A 348 20.76 27.94 6.90
C GLN A 348 21.74 27.68 5.75
N LYS A 349 23.04 27.82 6.02
CA LYS A 349 24.11 27.48 5.05
C LYS A 349 24.06 26.00 4.68
N GLY A 350 24.11 25.72 3.38
CA GLY A 350 24.06 24.35 2.84
C GLY A 350 22.64 23.77 2.77
N ILE A 351 21.62 24.54 3.18
CA ILE A 351 20.21 24.17 3.05
C ILE A 351 19.45 25.23 2.23
N ASP A 352 19.62 26.51 2.55
CA ASP A 352 18.96 27.64 1.90
C ASP A 352 19.93 28.70 1.34
N LEU A 353 21.13 28.82 1.96
CA LEU A 353 22.21 29.75 1.57
C LEU A 353 23.38 29.01 0.92
#